data_AF-A0A6N9RHG9-F1
#
_entry.id   AF-A0A6N9RHG9-F1
#
_cell.length_a   1.000
_cell.length_b   1.000
_cell.length_c   1.000
_cell.angle_alpha   90.00
_cell.angle_beta   90.00
_cell.angle_gamma   90.00
#
_symmetry.space_group_name_H-M   'P 1'
#
loop_
_entity.id
_entity.type
_entity.pdbx_description
1 polymer ?
#
loop_
_entity_poly.entity_id
_entity_poly.type
_entity_poly.pdbx_seq_one_letter_code
_entity_poly.pdbx_strand_id
1 'polypeptide(L)'
;MLKFALLGACPVQLSELAAALNQAVKALEGQIMLVTACTADALPAGLSDFDLVLLSGLEAPFFVLRKTGPDPAPAPDQEAVDRSIRTALAETAVSYRVLYGTAGERLAHAQQAVESLLPAASRPRQASLTGGLKKQPWVWMCDKCSDPQCEHRLLTALLARRDSVASTPEQQSRLY
;
A
#
# COMPACT_ATOMS: atom_id res chain seq x y z
N MET A 1 -3.03 0.84 23.70
CA MET A 1 -4.06 1.05 22.67
C MET A 1 -3.33 1.20 21.36
N LEU A 2 -3.55 0.28 20.42
CA LEU A 2 -2.92 0.27 19.11
C LEU A 2 -3.59 1.34 18.22
N LYS A 3 -2.79 2.11 17.50
CA LYS A 3 -3.24 3.16 16.59
C LYS A 3 -3.04 2.71 15.16
N PHE A 4 -4.12 2.65 14.40
CA PHE A 4 -4.11 2.30 12.98
C PHE A 4 -4.63 3.45 12.14
N ALA A 5 -3.91 3.76 11.06
CA ALA A 5 -4.35 4.70 10.05
C ALA A 5 -4.79 3.92 8.80
N LEU A 6 -6.00 4.19 8.32
CA LEU A 6 -6.52 3.66 7.07
C LEU A 6 -6.75 4.82 6.09
N LEU A 7 -5.97 4.82 5.03
CA LEU A 7 -5.89 5.90 4.04
C LEU A 7 -6.46 5.44 2.70
N GLY A 8 -6.98 6.34 1.89
CA GLY A 8 -7.38 5.97 0.53
C GLY A 8 -8.08 7.08 -0.25
N ALA A 9 -7.82 7.15 -1.55
CA ALA A 9 -8.29 8.24 -2.41
C ALA A 9 -9.78 8.15 -2.83
N CYS A 10 -10.45 7.01 -2.58
CA CYS A 10 -11.88 6.85 -2.82
C CYS A 10 -12.65 6.86 -1.47
N PRO A 11 -13.39 7.95 -1.13
CA PRO A 11 -14.07 8.06 0.17
C PRO A 11 -15.12 6.97 0.42
N VAL A 12 -15.81 6.52 -0.64
CA VAL A 12 -16.81 5.46 -0.55
C VAL A 12 -16.13 4.14 -0.18
N GLN A 13 -15.12 3.74 -0.95
CA GLN A 13 -14.34 2.52 -0.68
C GLN A 13 -13.70 2.55 0.71
N LEU A 14 -13.16 3.72 1.12
CA LEU A 14 -12.51 3.89 2.41
C LEU A 14 -13.50 3.72 3.56
N SER A 15 -14.68 4.33 3.46
CA SER A 15 -15.71 4.26 4.51
C SER A 15 -16.32 2.86 4.64
N GLU A 16 -16.54 2.16 3.53
CA GLU A 16 -16.98 0.75 3.52
C GLU A 16 -15.94 -0.16 4.18
N LEU A 17 -14.66 -0.02 3.80
CA LEU A 17 -13.57 -0.81 4.38
C LEU A 17 -13.40 -0.52 5.88
N ALA A 18 -13.48 0.76 6.29
CA ALA A 18 -13.38 1.14 7.69
C ALA A 18 -14.52 0.55 8.52
N ALA A 19 -15.76 0.60 8.03
CA ALA A 19 -16.91 0.01 8.70
C ALA A 19 -16.76 -1.52 8.84
N ALA A 20 -16.35 -2.21 7.77
CA ALA A 20 -16.14 -3.65 7.79
C ALA A 20 -14.99 -4.06 8.72
N LEU A 21 -13.90 -3.29 8.74
CA LEU A 21 -12.77 -3.54 9.64
C LEU A 21 -13.16 -3.34 11.10
N ASN A 22 -13.85 -2.23 11.43
CA ASN A 22 -14.37 -1.98 12.78
C ASN A 22 -15.29 -3.11 13.26
N GLN A 23 -16.16 -3.61 12.39
CA GLN A 23 -17.02 -4.75 12.70
C GLN A 23 -16.20 -6.03 12.97
N ALA A 24 -15.15 -6.27 12.20
CA ALA A 24 -14.29 -7.44 12.36
C ALA A 24 -13.44 -7.41 13.63
N VAL A 25 -12.95 -6.23 14.00
CA VAL A 25 -12.12 -6.05 15.20
C VAL A 25 -12.94 -5.68 16.44
N LYS A 26 -14.27 -5.80 16.38
CA LYS A 26 -15.18 -5.41 17.47
C LYS A 26 -14.85 -6.05 18.81
N ALA A 27 -14.33 -7.29 18.82
CA ALA A 27 -13.91 -7.96 20.05
C ALA A 27 -12.70 -7.27 20.75
N LEU A 28 -12.02 -6.38 20.04
CA LEU A 28 -10.85 -5.61 20.49
C LEU A 28 -11.21 -4.13 20.72
N GLU A 29 -12.51 -3.82 20.83
CA GLU A 29 -13.00 -2.47 21.09
C GLU A 29 -12.35 -1.87 22.37
N GLY A 30 -11.93 -0.62 22.28
CA GLY A 30 -11.15 0.06 23.33
C GLY A 30 -9.65 -0.26 23.35
N GLN A 31 -9.19 -1.27 22.61
CA GLN A 31 -7.76 -1.56 22.43
C GLN A 31 -7.20 -1.01 21.13
N ILE A 32 -8.07 -0.74 20.14
CA ILE A 32 -7.71 -0.24 18.82
C ILE A 32 -8.34 1.14 18.60
N MET A 33 -7.54 2.07 18.08
CA MET A 33 -7.97 3.35 17.55
C MET A 33 -7.76 3.34 16.03
N LEU A 34 -8.84 3.45 15.26
CA LEU A 34 -8.80 3.54 13.81
C LEU A 34 -9.03 5.00 13.38
N VAL A 35 -8.07 5.57 12.66
CA VAL A 35 -8.17 6.90 12.04
C VAL A 35 -8.26 6.73 10.53
N THR A 36 -9.15 7.47 9.88
CA THR A 36 -9.32 7.44 8.42
C THR A 36 -9.01 8.79 7.80
N ALA A 37 -8.38 8.80 6.62
CA ALA A 37 -8.16 10.02 5.84
C ALA A 37 -8.19 9.71 4.34
N CYS A 38 -8.86 10.58 3.57
CA CYS A 38 -9.04 10.39 2.14
C CYS A 38 -8.29 11.41 1.26
N THR A 39 -7.52 12.31 1.86
CA THR A 39 -6.69 13.31 1.17
C THR A 39 -5.36 13.51 1.92
N ALA A 40 -4.36 14.05 1.23
CA ALA A 40 -3.06 14.38 1.83
C ALA A 40 -3.18 15.42 2.96
N ASP A 41 -4.04 16.43 2.78
CA ASP A 41 -4.23 17.50 3.78
C ASP A 41 -4.98 17.02 5.04
N ALA A 42 -5.72 15.91 4.93
CA ALA A 42 -6.45 15.31 6.04
C ALA A 42 -5.63 14.23 6.77
N LEU A 43 -4.36 14.01 6.39
CA LEU A 43 -3.52 13.03 7.07
C LEU A 43 -3.31 13.43 8.53
N PRO A 44 -3.39 12.47 9.47
CA PRO A 44 -3.17 12.78 10.88
C PRO A 44 -1.72 13.24 11.09
N ALA A 45 -1.53 14.27 11.91
CA ALA A 45 -0.21 14.64 12.37
C ALA A 45 0.44 13.46 13.14
N GLY A 46 1.74 13.25 12.95
CA GLY A 46 2.45 12.18 13.64
C GLY A 46 2.09 10.78 13.14
N LEU A 47 1.94 10.58 11.83
CA LEU A 47 1.74 9.24 11.23
C LEU A 47 2.82 8.23 11.64
N SER A 48 4.01 8.68 12.02
CA SER A 48 5.08 7.85 12.60
C SER A 48 4.72 7.19 13.94
N ASP A 49 3.74 7.73 14.65
CA ASP A 49 3.31 7.24 15.97
C ASP A 49 2.23 6.16 15.86
N PHE A 50 1.84 5.79 14.64
CA PHE A 50 0.88 4.73 14.37
C PHE A 50 1.58 3.38 14.30
N ASP A 51 0.96 2.36 14.91
CA ASP A 51 1.46 0.98 14.89
C ASP A 51 1.26 0.32 13.52
N LEU A 52 0.31 0.81 12.73
CA LEU A 52 0.02 0.35 11.38
C LEU A 52 -0.54 1.47 10.51
N VAL A 53 0.01 1.62 9.31
CA VAL A 53 -0.53 2.50 8.27
C VAL A 53 -0.92 1.66 7.06
N LEU A 54 -2.19 1.70 6.69
CA LEU A 54 -2.77 1.00 5.56
C LEU A 54 -3.23 2.01 4.51
N LEU A 55 -2.93 1.75 3.25
CA LEU A 55 -3.40 2.53 2.10
C LEU A 55 -4.27 1.65 1.21
N SER A 56 -5.53 2.01 1.00
CA SER A 56 -6.38 1.33 0.03
C SER A 56 -5.92 1.69 -1.37
N GLY A 57 -5.48 0.69 -2.14
CA GLY A 57 -5.05 0.88 -3.51
C GLY A 57 -6.22 1.29 -4.41
N LEU A 58 -5.93 2.12 -5.42
CA LEU A 58 -6.87 2.38 -6.49
C LEU A 58 -7.14 1.08 -7.26
N GLU A 59 -8.41 0.83 -7.55
CA GLU A 59 -8.78 -0.21 -8.50
C GLU A 59 -8.32 0.25 -9.87
N ALA A 60 -7.30 -0.39 -10.42
CA ALA A 60 -7.14 -0.37 -11.86
C ALA A 60 -8.40 -1.02 -12.47
N PRO A 61 -9.03 -0.45 -13.51
CA PRO A 61 -10.13 -1.13 -14.18
C PRO A 61 -9.65 -2.52 -14.59
N PHE A 62 -10.21 -3.55 -13.96
CA PHE A 62 -9.83 -4.93 -14.19
C PHE A 62 -10.33 -5.31 -15.59
N PHE A 63 -9.44 -5.30 -16.57
CA PHE A 63 -9.67 -5.75 -17.93
C PHE A 63 -10.09 -7.23 -17.92
N VAL A 64 -11.40 -7.47 -17.91
CA VAL A 64 -11.94 -8.70 -18.49
C VAL A 64 -12.13 -8.39 -19.96
N LEU A 65 -11.42 -9.11 -20.83
CA LEU A 65 -11.55 -9.12 -22.28
C LEU A 65 -13.00 -8.90 -22.77
N ARG A 66 -13.43 -7.64 -22.89
CA ARG A 66 -14.68 -7.25 -23.53
C ARG A 66 -14.40 -6.07 -24.41
N LYS A 67 -14.22 -6.43 -25.67
CA LYS A 67 -14.31 -5.60 -26.88
C LYS A 67 -15.61 -4.79 -26.88
N THR A 68 -15.70 -3.70 -26.10
CA THR A 68 -16.73 -2.64 -26.24
C THR A 68 -16.43 -1.45 -25.32
N GLY A 69 -16.02 -0.33 -25.92
CA GLY A 69 -16.07 1.02 -25.32
C GLY A 69 -14.78 1.49 -24.63
N PRO A 70 -14.57 2.82 -24.52
CA PRO A 70 -13.49 3.37 -23.71
C PRO A 70 -13.73 3.04 -22.24
N ASP A 71 -12.79 2.32 -21.63
CA ASP A 71 -12.86 1.88 -20.24
C ASP A 71 -12.96 3.08 -19.26
N PRO A 72 -13.70 2.96 -18.15
CA PRO A 72 -13.65 3.96 -17.10
C PRO A 72 -12.31 3.82 -16.37
N ALA A 73 -11.33 4.64 -16.77
CA ALA A 73 -10.19 4.96 -15.93
C ALA A 73 -10.68 5.45 -14.55
N PRO A 74 -9.90 5.27 -13.47
CA PRO A 74 -10.22 5.95 -12.23
C PRO A 74 -10.37 7.44 -12.53
N ALA A 75 -11.30 8.12 -11.85
CA ALA A 75 -11.48 9.55 -12.06
C ALA A 75 -10.11 10.23 -11.86
N PRO A 76 -9.67 11.13 -12.76
CA PRO A 76 -8.33 11.72 -12.73
C PRO A 76 -8.00 12.35 -11.37
N ASP A 77 -9.02 12.78 -10.63
CA ASP A 77 -8.91 13.31 -9.28
C ASP A 77 -8.47 12.25 -8.25
N GLN A 78 -8.92 10.99 -8.36
CA GLN A 78 -8.53 9.91 -7.44
C GLN A 78 -7.07 9.50 -7.61
N GLU A 79 -6.57 9.45 -8.84
CA GLU A 79 -5.15 9.19 -9.11
C GLU A 79 -4.24 10.29 -8.57
N ALA A 80 -4.67 11.56 -8.67
CA ALA A 80 -3.95 12.69 -8.11
C ALA A 80 -3.92 12.64 -6.58
N VAL A 81 -5.06 12.30 -5.96
CA VAL A 81 -5.18 12.17 -4.50
C VAL A 81 -4.38 10.98 -3.96
N ASP A 82 -4.44 9.81 -4.60
CA ASP A 82 -3.64 8.65 -4.18
C ASP A 82 -2.13 8.97 -4.24
N ARG A 83 -1.71 9.65 -5.31
CA ARG A 83 -0.33 10.10 -5.49
C ARG A 83 0.09 11.12 -4.45
N SER A 84 -0.78 12.07 -4.08
CA SER A 84 -0.45 13.05 -3.05
C SER A 84 -0.31 12.41 -1.67
N ILE A 85 -1.20 11.46 -1.32
CA ILE A 85 -1.08 10.66 -0.07
C ILE A 85 0.25 9.91 -0.05
N ARG A 86 0.60 9.20 -1.13
CA ARG A 86 1.87 8.46 -1.23
C ARG A 86 3.09 9.37 -1.15
N THR A 87 3.00 10.57 -1.72
CA THR A 87 4.07 11.58 -1.66
C THR A 87 4.29 12.03 -0.21
N ALA A 88 3.22 12.38 0.51
CA ALA A 88 3.29 12.76 1.91
C ALA A 88 3.84 11.64 2.81
N LEU A 89 3.45 10.39 2.56
CA LEU A 89 4.00 9.22 3.29
C LEU A 89 5.49 9.01 3.00
N ALA A 90 5.92 9.22 1.76
CA ALA A 90 7.33 9.10 1.38
C ALA A 90 8.20 10.20 2.00
N GLU A 91 7.73 11.45 1.98
CA GLU A 91 8.42 12.60 2.57
C GLU A 91 8.61 12.44 4.08
N THR A 92 7.65 11.82 4.76
CA THR A 92 7.70 11.53 6.20
C THR A 92 8.38 10.20 6.53
N ALA A 93 8.84 9.45 5.53
CA ALA A 93 9.44 8.12 5.67
C ALA A 93 8.58 7.12 6.49
N VAL A 94 7.26 7.30 6.46
CA VAL A 94 6.31 6.42 7.15
C VAL A 94 6.22 5.10 6.38
N SER A 95 6.39 3.99 7.08
CA SER A 95 6.16 2.67 6.49
C SER A 95 4.67 2.39 6.41
N TYR A 96 4.18 1.96 5.25
CA TYR A 96 2.78 1.64 5.03
C TYR A 96 2.60 0.40 4.17
N ARG A 97 1.43 -0.25 4.29
CA ARG A 97 1.03 -1.37 3.45
C ARG A 97 -0.10 -0.97 2.53
N VAL A 98 0.02 -1.29 1.25
CA VAL A 98 -1.07 -1.07 0.28
C VAL A 98 -1.99 -2.28 0.23
N LEU A 99 -3.31 -2.05 0.23
CA LEU A 99 -4.35 -3.06 0.16
C LEU A 99 -4.96 -3.05 -1.24
N TYR A 100 -4.65 -4.06 -2.04
CA TYR A 100 -5.24 -4.28 -3.36
C TYR A 100 -6.30 -5.39 -3.32
N GLY A 101 -7.06 -5.48 -4.41
CA GLY A 101 -8.06 -6.53 -4.63
C GLY A 101 -9.49 -6.05 -4.36
N THR A 102 -10.42 -6.99 -4.44
CA THR A 102 -11.83 -6.75 -4.15
C THR A 102 -12.04 -6.24 -2.71
N ALA A 103 -13.25 -5.73 -2.42
CA ALA A 103 -13.60 -5.27 -1.07
C ALA A 103 -13.35 -6.36 0.01
N GLY A 104 -13.65 -7.62 -0.30
CA GLY A 104 -13.40 -8.75 0.60
C GLY A 104 -11.91 -9.05 0.80
N GLU A 105 -11.11 -8.98 -0.26
CA GLU A 105 -9.66 -9.20 -0.18
C GLU A 105 -8.96 -8.10 0.63
N ARG A 106 -9.32 -6.83 0.40
CA ARG A 106 -8.82 -5.71 1.22
C ARG A 106 -9.16 -5.88 2.69
N LEU A 107 -10.39 -6.29 3.00
CA LEU A 107 -10.81 -6.55 4.39
C LEU A 107 -9.97 -7.67 5.01
N ALA A 108 -9.80 -8.79 4.31
CA ALA A 108 -8.98 -9.91 4.79
C ALA A 108 -7.53 -9.50 5.03
N HIS A 109 -6.93 -8.72 4.13
CA HIS A 109 -5.57 -8.20 4.29
C HIS A 109 -5.45 -7.20 5.44
N ALA A 110 -6.44 -6.32 5.63
CA ALA A 110 -6.48 -5.41 6.77
C ALA A 110 -6.59 -6.16 8.10
N GLN A 111 -7.48 -7.15 8.19
CA GLN A 111 -7.63 -8.00 9.37
C GLN A 111 -6.32 -8.74 9.70
N GLN A 112 -5.70 -9.37 8.70
CA GLN A 112 -4.42 -10.07 8.89
C GLN A 112 -3.32 -9.12 9.37
N ALA A 113 -3.28 -7.88 8.87
CA ALA A 113 -2.33 -6.88 9.32
C ALA A 113 -2.55 -6.50 10.78
N VAL A 114 -3.81 -6.25 11.18
CA VAL A 114 -4.17 -5.98 12.58
C VAL A 114 -3.80 -7.15 13.48
N GLU A 115 -4.20 -8.37 13.11
CA GLU A 115 -3.92 -9.59 13.89
C GLU A 115 -2.42 -9.85 14.07
N SER A 116 -1.59 -9.44 13.12
CA SER A 116 -0.13 -9.62 13.21
C SER A 116 0.54 -8.75 14.29
N LEU A 117 -0.14 -7.68 14.72
CA LEU A 117 0.32 -6.77 15.78
C LEU A 117 -0.23 -7.13 17.17
N LEU A 118 -1.20 -8.05 17.23
CA LEU A 118 -1.75 -8.52 18.49
C LEU A 118 -0.78 -9.51 19.15
N PRO A 119 -0.61 -9.44 20.49
CA PRO A 119 0.11 -10.46 21.24
C PRO A 119 -0.40 -11.88 20.91
N ALA A 120 0.48 -12.88 20.91
CA ALA A 120 0.13 -14.25 20.55
C ALA A 120 -1.04 -14.83 21.37
N ALA A 121 -1.26 -14.33 22.59
CA ALA A 121 -2.37 -14.73 23.46
C ALA A 121 -3.75 -14.16 23.05
N SER A 122 -3.78 -13.07 22.28
CA SER A 122 -5.00 -12.41 21.79
C SER A 122 -5.25 -12.64 20.30
N ARG A 123 -4.40 -13.41 19.62
CA ARG A 123 -4.63 -13.80 18.23
C ARG A 123 -5.82 -14.78 18.16
N PRO A 124 -6.86 -14.49 17.36
CA PRO A 124 -7.88 -15.49 17.07
C PRO A 124 -7.19 -16.74 16.53
N ARG A 125 -7.56 -17.92 17.03
CA ARG A 125 -6.99 -19.19 16.58
C ARG A 125 -7.45 -19.42 15.13
N GLN A 126 -6.72 -18.85 14.16
CA GLN A 126 -7.03 -19.00 12.74
C GLN A 126 -6.99 -20.49 12.42
N ALA A 127 -8.13 -21.06 12.04
CA ALA A 127 -8.18 -22.36 11.42
C ALA A 127 -7.31 -22.25 10.16
N SER A 128 -6.19 -22.96 10.17
CA SER A 128 -5.22 -22.99 9.08
C SER A 128 -5.95 -23.31 7.78
N LEU A 129 -6.23 -22.31 6.94
CA LEU A 129 -6.58 -22.52 5.55
C LEU A 129 -5.29 -22.90 4.80
N THR A 130 -4.78 -24.08 5.12
CA THR A 130 -3.80 -24.78 4.28
C THR A 130 -4.54 -25.31 3.05
N GLY A 131 -4.89 -24.39 2.15
CA GLY A 131 -5.58 -24.67 0.90
C GLY A 131 -4.81 -24.05 -0.26
N GLY A 132 -3.65 -24.63 -0.61
CA GLY A 132 -3.06 -24.49 -1.94
C GLY A 132 -2.56 -23.10 -2.35
N LEU A 133 -1.66 -22.49 -1.58
CA LEU A 133 -0.85 -21.39 -2.12
C LEU A 133 0.14 -21.98 -3.14
N LYS A 134 -0.24 -21.96 -4.42
CA LYS A 134 0.72 -22.12 -5.52
C LYS A 134 1.86 -21.14 -5.26
N LYS A 135 3.11 -21.62 -5.33
CA LYS A 135 4.33 -20.82 -5.15
C LYS A 135 4.25 -19.59 -6.05
N GLN A 136 3.79 -18.48 -5.51
CA GLN A 136 3.85 -17.19 -6.17
C GLN A 136 5.33 -16.84 -6.34
N PRO A 137 5.76 -16.32 -7.50
CA PRO A 137 7.11 -15.83 -7.66
C PRO A 137 7.39 -14.81 -6.56
N TRP A 138 8.58 -14.92 -5.94
CA TRP A 138 9.00 -14.00 -4.89
C TRP A 138 9.13 -12.60 -5.51
N VAL A 139 8.17 -11.72 -5.19
CA VAL A 139 8.20 -10.31 -5.56
C VAL A 139 8.95 -9.59 -4.45
N TRP A 140 10.05 -8.94 -4.81
CA TRP A 140 10.72 -8.00 -3.91
C TRP A 140 9.76 -6.84 -3.65
N MET A 141 9.15 -6.81 -2.47
CA MET A 141 8.33 -5.67 -2.05
C MET A 141 9.24 -4.60 -1.48
N CYS A 142 9.16 -3.37 -1.97
CA CYS A 142 9.84 -2.26 -1.30
C CYS A 142 9.31 -2.12 0.14
N ASP A 143 10.21 -2.23 1.13
CA ASP A 143 9.88 -2.12 2.57
C ASP A 143 9.18 -0.79 2.95
N LYS A 144 9.23 0.21 2.05
CA LYS A 144 8.62 1.52 2.25
C LYS A 144 7.25 1.71 1.60
N CYS A 145 6.97 1.09 0.45
CA CYS A 145 5.80 1.46 -0.36
C CYS A 145 4.97 0.29 -0.90
N SER A 146 5.50 -0.94 -0.98
CA SER A 146 4.78 -2.12 -1.50
C SER A 146 3.96 -1.86 -2.78
N ASP A 147 4.43 -0.92 -3.62
CA ASP A 147 3.70 -0.35 -4.76
C ASP A 147 4.43 -0.65 -6.07
N PRO A 148 3.77 -1.27 -7.06
CA PRO A 148 4.42 -1.63 -8.32
C PRO A 148 4.97 -0.43 -9.10
N GLN A 149 4.32 0.74 -9.02
CA GLN A 149 4.75 1.94 -9.74
C GLN A 149 5.97 2.59 -9.08
N CYS A 150 6.01 2.59 -7.75
CA CYS A 150 7.15 2.95 -6.93
C CYS A 150 8.37 2.07 -7.25
N GLU A 151 8.19 0.75 -7.31
CA GLU A 151 9.24 -0.21 -7.69
C GLU A 151 9.71 0.01 -9.14
N HIS A 152 8.77 0.21 -10.07
CA HIS A 152 9.11 0.48 -11.47
C HIS A 152 9.94 1.75 -11.63
N ARG A 153 9.58 2.84 -10.93
CA ARG A 153 10.35 4.09 -10.93
C ARG A 153 11.74 3.90 -10.34
N LEU A 154 11.84 3.20 -9.22
CA LEU A 154 13.12 2.95 -8.55
C LEU A 154 14.05 2.09 -9.42
N LEU A 155 13.53 1.01 -9.98
CA LEU A 155 14.29 0.14 -10.88
C LEU A 155 14.73 0.90 -12.13
N THR A 156 13.83 1.66 -12.75
CA THR A 156 14.15 2.48 -13.93
C THR A 156 15.24 3.50 -13.63
N ALA A 157 15.14 4.19 -12.49
CA ALA A 157 16.16 5.15 -12.06
C ALA A 157 17.52 4.49 -11.77
N LEU A 158 17.53 3.28 -11.19
CA LEU A 158 18.76 2.52 -10.96
C LEU A 158 19.40 2.05 -12.26
N LEU A 159 18.61 1.55 -13.21
CA LEU A 159 19.09 1.14 -14.54
C LEU A 159 19.71 2.31 -15.29
N ALA A 160 19.01 3.46 -15.33
CA ALA A 160 19.52 4.67 -15.96
C ALA A 160 20.85 5.17 -15.34
N ARG A 161 21.00 5.04 -14.00
CA ARG A 161 22.27 5.35 -13.31
C ARG A 161 23.39 4.38 -13.66
N ARG A 162 23.08 3.10 -13.84
CA ARG A 162 24.09 2.10 -14.23
C ARG A 162 24.63 2.38 -15.63
N ASP A 163 23.75 2.73 -16.55
CA ASP A 163 24.11 3.03 -17.93
C ASP A 163 24.93 4.33 -18.04
N SER A 164 24.65 5.32 -17.19
CA SER A 164 25.42 6.57 -17.15
C SER A 164 26.83 6.39 -16.56
N VAL A 165 26.99 5.56 -15.52
CA VAL A 165 28.32 5.23 -14.94
C VAL A 165 29.18 4.44 -15.95
N ALA A 166 28.58 3.53 -16.72
CA ALA A 166 29.28 2.77 -17.75
C ALA A 166 29.74 3.62 -18.95
N SER A 167 29.25 4.87 -19.08
CA SER A 167 29.53 5.76 -20.20
C SER A 167 30.62 6.80 -19.94
N THR A 168 31.35 6.71 -18.81
CA THR A 168 32.44 7.65 -18.49
C THR A 168 33.72 7.24 -19.24
N PRO A 169 34.22 7.98 -20.24
CA PRO A 169 35.47 7.66 -20.90
C PRO A 169 36.64 8.11 -20.01
N GLU A 170 37.47 7.16 -19.56
CA GLU A 170 38.84 7.45 -19.13
C GLU A 170 39.61 8.09 -20.29
N GLN A 171 39.75 9.42 -20.25
CA GLN A 171 40.61 10.12 -21.21
C GLN A 171 41.49 11.15 -20.49
N GLN A 172 42.47 10.65 -19.75
CA GLN A 172 43.64 11.42 -19.33
C GLN A 172 44.84 10.49 -19.07
N SER A 173 45.76 10.46 -20.04
CA SER A 173 47.24 10.33 -19.88
C SER A 173 47.90 9.56 -21.02
N ARG A 174 48.08 10.21 -22.17
CA ARG A 174 49.25 9.97 -23.03
C ARG A 174 50.17 11.17 -22.88
N LEU A 175 51.07 11.09 -21.90
CA LEU A 175 52.37 11.72 -21.99
C LEU A 175 53.24 10.79 -22.83
N TYR A 176 53.59 11.21 -24.04
CA TYR A 176 54.84 10.93 -24.75
C TYR A 176 54.92 11.86 -25.96
#